data_AF-A0A3N4RJ49-F1
#
_entry.id   AF-A0A3N4RJ49-F1
#
_cell.length_a   1.000
_cell.length_b   1.000
_cell.length_c   1.000
_cell.angle_alpha   90.00
_cell.angle_beta   90.00
_cell.angle_gamma   90.00
#
_symmetry.space_group_name_H-M   'P 1'
#
loop_
_entity.id
_entity.type
_entity.pdbx_description
1 polymer ?
#
loop_
_entity_poly.entity_id
_entity_poly.type
_entity_poly.pdbx_seq_one_letter_code
_entity_poly.pdbx_strand_id
1 'polypeptide(L)'
;MDGDRKRRDENGTPGQRIQGELRELRQLRELRTREQRGRREERPAAGGPRSRLDQPRTGRPGLIRLPAWDPEAFGKLSERIARFLGTGRFIVWMTVVIIVWVVWNTLLPTAVHFDGYPFIFLTLVLSLQASYAAPLILLAQNRQDDRDRVNMEQDRARSDRNIADTEYLTREVAALRQGLGEVATRAFISSELGGVRAELQALLKELDDRRESADTL
;
A
#
# COMPACT_ATOMS: atom_id res chain seq x y z
N MET A 1 48.10 -76.25 6.08
CA MET A 1 49.02 -76.04 4.95
C MET A 1 48.13 -76.03 3.71
N ASP A 2 47.84 -74.95 3.01
CA ASP A 2 48.51 -73.67 2.74
C ASP A 2 47.43 -72.57 2.78
N GLY A 3 47.67 -71.34 3.20
CA GLY A 3 48.89 -70.59 2.91
C GLY A 3 48.62 -69.66 1.73
N ASP A 4 48.01 -68.52 2.05
CA ASP A 4 48.25 -67.20 1.47
C ASP A 4 48.58 -67.13 -0.04
N ARG A 5 47.63 -66.62 -0.84
CA ARG A 5 47.99 -65.79 -1.99
C ARG A 5 46.89 -64.80 -2.35
N LYS A 6 47.22 -63.55 -2.05
CA LYS A 6 47.07 -62.37 -2.91
C LYS A 6 45.83 -61.49 -2.68
N ARG A 7 46.05 -60.50 -1.80
CA ARG A 7 45.49 -59.15 -1.91
C ARG A 7 45.61 -58.61 -3.34
N ARG A 8 44.48 -58.20 -3.94
CA ARG A 8 44.27 -57.30 -5.11
C ARG A 8 42.85 -57.58 -5.62
N ASP A 9 41.90 -56.67 -5.80
CA ASP A 9 41.96 -55.23 -6.08
C ASP A 9 40.69 -54.56 -5.52
N GLU A 10 40.83 -53.78 -4.44
CA GLU A 10 39.89 -52.75 -4.04
C GLU A 10 40.10 -51.52 -4.93
N ASN A 11 39.49 -51.46 -6.11
CA ASN A 11 39.24 -50.19 -6.80
C ASN A 11 38.27 -50.36 -7.96
N GLY A 12 36.98 -50.50 -7.63
CA GLY A 12 35.92 -50.20 -8.57
C GLY A 12 35.90 -48.69 -8.81
N THR A 13 36.42 -48.27 -9.97
CA THR A 13 36.54 -46.89 -10.45
C THR A 13 35.39 -45.97 -9.98
N PRO A 14 35.67 -44.78 -9.39
CA PRO A 14 34.63 -43.88 -8.85
C PRO A 14 33.53 -43.53 -9.86
N GLY A 15 33.89 -43.44 -11.14
CA GLY A 15 32.95 -43.16 -12.23
C GLY A 15 31.91 -44.26 -12.47
N GLN A 16 32.21 -45.53 -12.19
CA GLN A 16 31.26 -46.62 -12.43
C GLN A 16 30.18 -46.70 -11.36
N ARG A 17 30.50 -46.36 -10.10
CA ARG A 17 29.52 -46.30 -9.01
C ARG A 17 28.53 -45.14 -9.19
N ILE A 18 29.03 -43.97 -9.59
CA ILE A 18 28.18 -42.79 -9.86
C ILE A 18 27.28 -43.03 -11.07
N GLN A 19 27.76 -43.76 -12.07
CA GLN A 19 26.96 -44.08 -13.26
C GLN A 19 25.84 -45.09 -12.97
N GLY A 20 26.05 -46.01 -12.02
CA GLY A 20 25.01 -46.88 -11.47
C GLY A 20 23.94 -46.09 -10.72
N GLU A 21 24.34 -45.22 -9.79
CA GLU A 21 23.40 -44.41 -9.01
C GLU A 21 22.60 -43.42 -9.88
N LEU A 22 23.20 -42.83 -10.91
CA LEU A 22 22.47 -41.93 -11.82
C LEU A 22 21.37 -42.64 -12.62
N ARG A 23 21.51 -43.95 -12.86
CA ARG A 23 20.47 -44.77 -13.50
C ARG A 23 19.34 -45.08 -12.53
N GLU A 24 19.67 -45.42 -11.28
CA GLU A 24 18.67 -45.64 -10.23
C GLU A 24 17.92 -44.36 -9.85
N LEU A 25 18.60 -43.22 -9.78
CA LEU A 25 17.99 -41.93 -9.50
C LEU A 25 17.04 -41.47 -10.60
N ARG A 26 17.33 -41.78 -11.88
CA ARG A 26 16.39 -41.53 -12.98
C ARG A 26 15.16 -42.43 -12.87
N GLN A 27 15.33 -43.71 -12.56
CA GLN A 27 14.22 -44.64 -12.37
C GLN A 27 13.33 -44.25 -11.17
N LEU A 28 13.94 -43.84 -10.06
CA LEU A 28 13.21 -43.34 -8.87
C LEU A 28 12.45 -42.03 -9.16
N ARG A 29 13.00 -41.17 -10.01
CA ARG A 29 12.30 -39.94 -10.44
C ARG A 29 11.08 -40.28 -11.30
N GLU A 30 11.20 -41.23 -12.21
CA GLU A 30 10.10 -41.65 -13.08
C GLU A 30 8.97 -42.33 -12.29
N LEU A 31 9.31 -43.17 -11.32
CA LEU A 31 8.35 -43.81 -10.42
C LEU A 31 7.64 -42.78 -9.53
N ARG A 32 8.38 -41.84 -8.93
CA ARG A 32 7.80 -40.76 -8.12
C ARG A 32 6.91 -39.83 -8.96
N THR A 33 7.26 -39.59 -10.22
CA THR A 33 6.46 -38.75 -11.13
C THR A 33 5.16 -39.46 -11.54
N ARG A 34 5.19 -40.79 -11.70
CA ARG A 34 3.99 -41.62 -11.93
C ARG A 34 3.10 -41.72 -10.69
N GLU A 35 3.68 -41.91 -9.50
CA GLU A 35 2.94 -41.86 -8.23
C GLU A 35 2.30 -40.50 -7.99
N GLN A 36 3.01 -39.39 -8.26
CA GLN A 36 2.45 -38.06 -8.11
C GLN A 36 1.32 -37.79 -9.11
N ARG A 37 1.38 -38.34 -10.32
CA ARG A 37 0.29 -38.23 -11.31
C ARG A 37 -0.96 -38.98 -10.84
N GLY A 38 -0.80 -40.21 -10.30
CA GLY A 38 -1.90 -40.99 -9.72
C GLY A 38 -2.51 -40.34 -8.47
N ARG A 39 -1.68 -39.81 -7.55
CA ARG A 39 -2.17 -39.09 -6.36
C ARG A 39 -2.90 -37.78 -6.67
N ARG A 40 -2.67 -37.20 -7.85
CA ARG A 40 -3.37 -35.97 -8.28
C ARG A 40 -4.77 -36.27 -8.83
N GLU A 41 -4.98 -37.49 -9.33
CA GLU A 41 -6.28 -37.96 -9.84
C GLU A 41 -7.17 -38.58 -8.73
N GLU A 42 -6.58 -39.12 -7.65
CA GLU A 42 -7.32 -39.68 -6.51
C GLU A 42 -7.65 -38.68 -5.37
N ARG A 43 -7.51 -37.36 -5.60
CA ARG A 43 -8.10 -36.37 -4.68
C ARG A 43 -9.59 -36.23 -5.01
N PRO A 44 -10.52 -36.69 -4.15
CA PRO A 44 -11.93 -36.48 -4.39
C PRO A 44 -12.20 -34.98 -4.50
N ALA A 45 -12.87 -34.59 -5.57
CA ALA A 45 -13.41 -33.26 -5.79
C ALA A 45 -14.49 -32.96 -4.74
N ALA A 46 -14.08 -32.73 -3.50
CA ALA A 46 -14.91 -32.16 -2.44
C ALA A 46 -14.52 -30.70 -2.24
N GLY A 47 -14.63 -29.93 -3.32
CA GLY A 47 -14.60 -28.48 -3.32
C GLY A 47 -16.00 -27.91 -3.10
N GLY A 48 -16.69 -28.33 -2.03
CA GLY A 48 -17.77 -27.52 -1.48
C GLY A 48 -17.17 -26.18 -1.02
N PRO A 49 -17.86 -25.04 -1.17
CA PRO A 49 -17.33 -23.76 -0.75
C PRO A 49 -17.09 -23.82 0.76
N ARG A 50 -15.83 -24.05 1.16
CA ARG A 50 -15.39 -23.90 2.54
C ARG A 50 -15.53 -22.42 2.84
N SER A 51 -16.66 -22.07 3.45
CA SER A 51 -16.93 -20.74 3.98
C SER A 51 -15.79 -20.41 4.93
N ARG A 52 -14.87 -19.54 4.49
CA ARG A 52 -13.74 -19.09 5.28
C ARG A 52 -14.30 -18.36 6.49
N LEU A 53 -13.97 -18.86 7.69
CA LEU A 53 -14.38 -18.29 8.97
C LEU A 53 -13.75 -16.90 9.26
N ASP A 54 -12.86 -16.44 8.39
CA ASP A 54 -12.13 -15.16 8.50
C ASP A 54 -12.84 -13.95 7.89
N GLN A 55 -14.00 -14.13 7.25
CA GLN A 55 -14.81 -12.97 6.85
C GLN A 55 -15.74 -12.58 8.00
N PRO A 56 -15.57 -11.40 8.63
CA PRO A 56 -16.55 -10.92 9.59
C PRO A 56 -17.89 -10.83 8.87
N ARG A 57 -18.83 -11.65 9.29
CA ARG A 57 -20.17 -11.76 8.73
C ARG A 57 -20.96 -10.50 9.15
N THR A 58 -20.71 -9.38 8.48
CA THR A 58 -21.46 -8.13 8.65
C THR A 58 -22.78 -8.23 7.89
N GLY A 59 -23.66 -9.09 8.40
CA GLY A 59 -24.99 -9.28 7.87
C GLY A 59 -25.82 -9.87 8.97
N ARG A 60 -26.28 -9.02 9.90
CA ARG A 60 -27.31 -9.39 10.88
C ARG A 60 -28.48 -9.97 10.07
N PRO A 61 -28.88 -11.24 10.23
CA PRO A 61 -30.10 -11.73 9.63
C PRO A 61 -31.25 -11.12 10.44
N GLY A 62 -31.64 -9.90 10.08
CA GLY A 62 -32.79 -9.23 10.67
C GLY A 62 -34.05 -9.98 10.27
N LEU A 63 -34.79 -10.44 11.27
CA LEU A 63 -36.10 -11.11 11.16
C LEU A 63 -37.18 -10.22 10.50
N ILE A 64 -36.84 -8.98 10.16
CA ILE A 64 -37.71 -7.96 9.61
C ILE A 64 -37.02 -7.39 8.36
N ARG A 65 -37.56 -7.70 7.17
CA ARG A 65 -37.19 -6.99 5.95
C ARG A 65 -37.76 -5.57 6.03
N LEU A 66 -37.03 -4.65 6.65
CA LEU A 66 -37.28 -3.23 6.39
C LEU A 66 -37.00 -2.98 4.90
N PRO A 67 -37.78 -2.11 4.24
CA PRO A 67 -37.47 -1.71 2.87
C PRO A 67 -36.03 -1.23 2.81
N ALA A 68 -35.23 -1.85 1.96
CA ALA A 68 -33.84 -1.46 1.74
C ALA A 68 -33.85 -0.06 1.11
N TRP A 69 -33.69 0.96 1.93
CA TRP A 69 -33.46 2.32 1.44
C TRP A 69 -32.16 2.31 0.63
N ASP A 70 -32.25 2.69 -0.64
CA ASP A 70 -31.15 2.65 -1.59
C ASP A 70 -30.03 3.63 -1.17
N PRO A 71 -28.91 3.14 -0.64
CA PRO A 71 -27.83 3.98 -0.10
C PRO A 71 -27.19 4.86 -1.18
N GLU A 72 -27.33 4.52 -2.46
CA GLU A 72 -26.78 5.29 -3.57
C GLU A 72 -27.58 6.56 -3.85
N ALA A 73 -28.91 6.51 -3.70
CA ALA A 73 -29.80 7.67 -3.87
C ALA A 73 -29.56 8.72 -2.77
N PHE A 74 -29.41 8.27 -1.51
CA PHE A 74 -29.05 9.16 -0.41
C PHE A 74 -27.66 9.73 -0.56
N GLY A 75 -26.70 8.95 -1.07
CA GLY A 75 -25.34 9.44 -1.28
C GLY A 75 -25.26 10.62 -2.25
N LYS A 76 -26.00 10.55 -3.36
CA LYS A 76 -26.13 11.64 -4.33
C LYS A 76 -26.86 12.86 -3.75
N LEU A 77 -27.88 12.63 -2.92
CA LEU A 77 -28.61 13.70 -2.24
C LEU A 77 -27.72 14.44 -1.23
N SER A 78 -26.98 13.72 -0.38
CA SER A 78 -26.06 14.30 0.60
C SER A 78 -24.96 15.11 -0.07
N GLU A 79 -24.39 14.63 -1.18
CA GLU A 79 -23.36 15.36 -1.92
C GLU A 79 -23.90 16.65 -2.57
N ARG A 80 -25.16 16.63 -3.01
CA ARG A 80 -25.84 17.83 -3.52
C ARG A 80 -26.13 18.82 -2.40
N ILE A 81 -26.58 18.35 -1.24
CA ILE A 81 -26.82 19.17 -0.03
C ILE A 81 -25.51 19.76 0.48
N ALA A 82 -24.43 18.99 0.56
CA ALA A 82 -23.11 19.45 1.02
C ALA A 82 -22.56 20.58 0.13
N ARG A 83 -22.64 20.43 -1.20
CA ARG A 83 -22.26 21.51 -2.13
C ARG A 83 -23.16 22.74 -2.02
N PHE A 84 -24.43 22.53 -1.70
CA PHE A 84 -25.41 23.61 -1.57
C PHE A 84 -25.24 24.41 -0.25
N LEU A 85 -25.04 23.73 0.89
CA LEU A 85 -24.81 24.34 2.21
C LEU A 85 -23.41 24.97 2.33
N GLY A 86 -22.39 24.38 1.70
CA GLY A 86 -21.02 24.90 1.73
C GLY A 86 -20.82 26.18 0.90
N THR A 87 -21.79 26.56 0.07
CA THR A 87 -21.71 27.77 -0.74
C THR A 87 -22.54 28.89 -0.12
N GLY A 88 -21.99 30.10 0.03
CA GLY A 88 -22.71 31.28 0.58
C GLY A 88 -24.02 31.67 -0.13
N ARG A 89 -24.30 31.04 -1.28
CA ARG A 89 -25.55 31.15 -2.06
C ARG A 89 -26.79 30.71 -1.26
N PHE A 90 -26.66 29.74 -0.35
CA PHE A 90 -27.80 29.30 0.48
C PHE A 90 -28.31 30.42 1.38
N ILE A 91 -27.39 31.11 2.05
CA ILE A 91 -27.70 32.22 2.95
C ILE A 91 -28.37 33.34 2.17
N VAL A 92 -27.80 33.73 1.01
CA VAL A 92 -28.39 34.75 0.14
C VAL A 92 -29.82 34.38 -0.25
N TRP A 93 -30.07 33.14 -0.67
CA TRP A 93 -31.41 32.74 -1.08
C TRP A 93 -32.40 32.74 0.10
N MET A 94 -32.00 32.22 1.26
CA MET A 94 -32.82 32.25 2.48
C MET A 94 -33.16 33.68 2.90
N THR A 95 -32.20 34.61 2.84
CA THR A 95 -32.44 36.03 3.16
C THR A 95 -33.46 36.65 2.22
N VAL A 96 -33.37 36.38 0.91
CA VAL A 96 -34.34 36.90 -0.07
C VAL A 96 -35.74 36.35 0.18
N VAL A 97 -35.90 35.06 0.50
CA VAL A 97 -37.20 34.47 0.83
C VAL A 97 -37.84 35.17 2.05
N ILE A 98 -37.05 35.40 3.10
CA ILE A 98 -37.52 36.12 4.30
C ILE A 98 -37.94 37.55 3.95
N ILE A 99 -37.12 38.27 3.17
CA ILE A 99 -37.43 39.63 2.73
C ILE A 99 -38.72 39.65 1.91
N VAL A 100 -38.89 38.74 0.94
CA VAL A 100 -40.10 38.66 0.11
C VAL A 100 -41.32 38.38 0.98
N TRP A 101 -41.22 37.49 1.96
CA TRP A 101 -42.33 37.20 2.90
C TRP A 101 -42.73 38.41 3.73
N VAL A 102 -41.74 39.12 4.29
CA VAL A 102 -41.98 40.32 5.10
C VAL A 102 -42.58 41.42 4.22
N VAL A 103 -42.03 41.66 3.04
CA VAL A 103 -42.50 42.67 2.07
C VAL A 103 -43.93 42.36 1.63
N TRP A 104 -44.24 41.11 1.33
CA TRP A 104 -45.59 40.67 0.97
C TRP A 104 -46.58 40.95 2.10
N ASN A 105 -46.23 40.62 3.33
CA ASN A 105 -47.11 40.81 4.49
C ASN A 105 -47.14 42.25 5.03
N THR A 106 -46.26 43.15 4.59
CA THR A 106 -46.25 44.57 5.02
C THR A 106 -46.79 45.53 3.98
N LEU A 107 -46.58 45.28 2.68
CA LEU A 107 -46.99 46.19 1.62
C LEU A 107 -48.39 45.90 1.03
N LEU A 108 -48.92 44.68 1.19
CA LEU A 108 -50.27 44.37 0.70
C LEU A 108 -51.35 44.92 1.66
N PRO A 109 -52.57 45.21 1.19
CA PRO A 109 -53.67 45.69 2.04
C PRO A 109 -54.00 44.75 3.22
N THR A 110 -54.50 45.30 4.33
CA THR A 110 -54.89 44.54 5.56
C THR A 110 -55.88 43.40 5.31
N ALA A 111 -56.64 43.45 4.21
CA ALA A 111 -57.57 42.40 3.80
C ALA A 111 -56.90 41.11 3.25
N VAL A 112 -55.61 41.17 2.88
CA VAL A 112 -54.83 40.04 2.31
C VAL A 112 -53.55 39.76 3.11
N HIS A 113 -53.41 40.33 4.31
CA HIS A 113 -52.34 39.97 5.22
C HIS A 113 -52.52 38.51 5.64
N PHE A 114 -51.61 37.65 5.18
CA PHE A 114 -51.60 36.24 5.55
C PHE A 114 -50.95 36.02 6.92
N ASP A 115 -49.94 36.83 7.27
CA ASP A 115 -49.14 36.74 8.49
C ASP A 115 -48.77 38.14 9.00
N GLY A 116 -49.63 38.73 9.84
CA GLY A 116 -49.40 40.06 10.43
C GLY A 116 -48.33 40.05 11.54
N TYR A 117 -47.78 41.21 11.88
CA TYR A 117 -46.81 41.37 12.97
C TYR A 117 -47.38 40.75 14.27
N PRO A 118 -46.71 39.76 14.90
CA PRO A 118 -45.27 39.45 14.88
C PRO A 118 -44.78 38.30 13.95
N PHE A 119 -45.45 38.01 12.83
CA PHE A 119 -45.09 36.97 11.86
C PHE A 119 -45.01 35.55 12.46
N ILE A 120 -46.13 35.08 13.02
CA ILE A 120 -46.19 33.80 13.72
C ILE A 120 -45.96 32.63 12.76
N PHE A 121 -46.46 32.71 11.52
CA PHE A 121 -46.31 31.63 10.54
C PHE A 121 -44.88 31.51 10.05
N LEU A 122 -44.22 32.64 9.75
CA LEU A 122 -42.79 32.65 9.43
C LEU A 122 -41.99 31.95 10.53
N THR A 123 -42.26 32.30 11.80
CA THR A 123 -41.56 31.74 12.96
C THR A 123 -41.83 30.24 13.14
N LEU A 124 -43.07 29.80 12.94
CA LEU A 124 -43.43 28.38 12.99
C LEU A 124 -42.71 27.58 11.90
N VAL A 125 -42.69 28.10 10.67
CA VAL A 125 -42.01 27.43 9.56
C VAL A 125 -40.50 27.38 9.80
N LEU A 126 -39.88 28.47 10.27
CA LEU A 126 -38.44 28.50 10.56
C LEU A 126 -38.05 27.56 11.72
N SER A 127 -38.88 27.46 12.77
CA SER A 127 -38.61 26.54 13.88
C SER A 127 -38.76 25.08 13.46
N LEU A 128 -39.79 24.76 12.66
CA LEU A 128 -39.92 23.44 12.02
C LEU A 128 -38.73 23.16 11.10
N GLN A 129 -38.26 24.16 10.35
CA GLN A 129 -37.14 24.03 9.42
C GLN A 129 -35.85 23.64 10.13
N ALA A 130 -35.55 24.28 11.25
CA ALA A 130 -34.42 23.92 12.09
C ALA A 130 -34.57 22.49 12.67
N SER A 131 -35.77 22.11 13.10
CA SER A 131 -36.03 20.81 13.71
C SER A 131 -35.84 19.64 12.73
N TYR A 132 -36.31 19.75 11.48
CA TYR A 132 -36.14 18.67 10.49
C TYR A 132 -34.71 18.62 9.91
N ALA A 133 -33.95 19.73 9.99
CA ALA A 133 -32.57 19.75 9.52
C ALA A 133 -31.67 18.81 10.33
N ALA A 134 -31.85 18.75 11.65
CA ALA A 134 -31.04 17.90 12.54
C ALA A 134 -31.01 16.40 12.15
N PRO A 135 -32.14 15.71 11.94
CA PRO A 135 -32.13 14.29 11.53
C PRO A 135 -31.57 14.09 10.13
N LEU A 136 -31.78 15.01 9.18
CA LEU A 136 -31.17 14.93 7.85
C LEU A 136 -29.65 15.10 7.90
N ILE A 137 -29.16 15.99 8.77
CA ILE A 137 -27.72 16.19 9.00
C ILE A 137 -27.13 14.94 9.67
N LEU A 138 -27.78 14.39 10.70
CA LEU A 138 -27.33 13.18 11.39
C LEU A 138 -27.23 11.96 10.44
N LEU A 139 -28.18 11.81 9.52
CA LEU A 139 -28.13 10.76 8.50
C LEU A 139 -27.01 11.00 7.47
N ALA A 140 -26.73 12.26 7.13
CA ALA A 140 -25.62 12.60 6.24
C ALA A 140 -24.25 12.38 6.91
N GLN A 141 -24.14 12.63 8.21
CA GLN A 141 -22.92 12.48 9.01
C GLN A 141 -22.51 11.02 9.23
N ASN A 142 -23.45 10.12 9.58
CA ASN A 142 -23.14 8.69 9.79
C ASN A 142 -22.38 8.05 8.59
N ARG A 143 -22.68 8.48 7.36
CA ARG A 143 -22.00 7.97 6.15
C ARG A 143 -20.68 8.68 5.81
N GLN A 144 -20.46 9.89 6.34
CA GLN A 144 -19.14 10.51 6.32
C GLN A 144 -18.24 9.79 7.30
N ASP A 145 -18.72 9.54 8.51
CA ASP A 145 -17.98 8.81 9.55
C ASP A 145 -17.59 7.39 9.12
N ASP A 146 -18.47 6.66 8.42
CA ASP A 146 -18.14 5.33 7.88
C ASP A 146 -17.04 5.39 6.81
N ARG A 147 -17.05 6.41 5.93
CA ARG A 147 -16.00 6.60 4.92
C ARG A 147 -14.69 7.05 5.55
N ASP A 148 -14.76 7.94 6.52
CA ASP A 148 -13.61 8.45 7.25
C ASP A 148 -12.95 7.33 8.06
N ARG A 149 -13.75 6.43 8.64
CA ARG A 149 -13.24 5.22 9.29
C ARG A 149 -12.46 4.33 8.33
N VAL A 150 -13.00 4.03 7.14
CA VAL A 150 -12.29 3.21 6.13
C VAL A 150 -11.01 3.90 5.67
N ASN A 151 -11.05 5.21 5.44
CA ASN A 151 -9.86 5.98 5.08
C ASN A 151 -8.80 5.92 6.20
N MET A 152 -9.19 6.06 7.46
CA MET A 152 -8.29 5.95 8.61
C MET A 152 -7.69 4.55 8.75
N GLU A 153 -8.45 3.49 8.47
CA GLU A 153 -7.93 2.12 8.49
C GLU A 153 -6.91 1.88 7.37
N GLN A 154 -7.18 2.40 6.16
CA GLN A 154 -6.23 2.34 5.05
C GLN A 154 -4.97 3.16 5.31
N ASP A 155 -5.11 4.34 5.90
CA ASP A 155 -3.99 5.22 6.20
C ASP A 155 -3.06 4.59 7.25
N ARG A 156 -3.61 3.97 8.30
CA ARG A 156 -2.83 3.16 9.24
C ARG A 156 -2.06 2.05 8.53
N ALA A 157 -2.72 1.26 7.68
CA ALA A 157 -2.07 0.18 6.95
C ALA A 157 -1.00 0.66 5.95
N ARG A 158 -1.10 1.90 5.45
CA ARG A 158 -0.06 2.54 4.63
C ARG A 158 1.09 3.04 5.50
N SER A 159 0.79 3.65 6.64
CA SER A 159 1.80 4.10 7.61
C SER A 159 2.67 2.94 8.10
N ASP A 160 2.06 1.80 8.44
CA ASP A 160 2.79 0.61 8.88
C ASP A 160 3.75 0.09 7.78
N ARG A 161 3.29 0.11 6.52
CA ARG A 161 4.13 -0.24 5.35
C ARG A 161 5.26 0.76 5.15
N ASN A 162 5.00 2.05 5.25
CA ASN A 162 6.02 3.09 5.10
C ASN A 162 7.11 2.98 6.19
N ILE A 163 6.73 2.64 7.42
CA ILE A 163 7.68 2.40 8.51
C ILE A 163 8.56 1.19 8.17
N ALA A 164 7.96 0.08 7.71
CA ALA A 164 8.71 -1.11 7.30
C ALA A 164 9.66 -0.84 6.12
N ASP A 165 9.21 -0.09 5.10
CA ASP A 165 10.04 0.30 3.96
C ASP A 165 11.20 1.21 4.40
N THR A 166 10.94 2.14 5.33
CA THR A 166 11.98 3.01 5.89
C THR A 166 13.00 2.21 6.69
N GLU A 167 12.56 1.22 7.49
CA GLU A 167 13.47 0.33 8.22
C GLU A 167 14.31 -0.52 7.27
N TYR A 168 13.69 -1.06 6.22
CA TYR A 168 14.38 -1.82 5.18
C TYR A 168 15.43 -0.96 4.47
N LEU A 169 15.05 0.21 3.97
CA LEU A 169 15.98 1.15 3.32
C LEU A 169 17.11 1.58 4.27
N THR A 170 16.81 1.82 5.55
CA THR A 170 17.84 2.18 6.54
C THR A 170 18.83 1.04 6.73
N ARG A 171 18.36 -0.21 6.81
CA ARG A 171 19.21 -1.39 6.91
C ARG A 171 20.04 -1.59 5.64
N GLU A 172 19.44 -1.40 4.47
CA GLU A 172 20.12 -1.56 3.19
C GLU A 172 21.18 -0.48 2.99
N VAL A 173 20.89 0.76 3.36
CA VAL A 173 21.86 1.88 3.36
C VAL A 173 22.99 1.62 4.36
N ALA A 174 22.71 1.06 5.54
CA ALA A 174 23.75 0.69 6.49
C ALA A 174 24.66 -0.43 5.94
N ALA A 175 24.08 -1.45 5.30
CA ALA A 175 24.83 -2.52 4.64
C ALA A 175 25.66 -2.01 3.45
N LEU A 176 25.08 -1.15 2.60
CA LEU A 176 25.77 -0.48 1.50
C LEU A 176 26.93 0.38 2.02
N ARG A 177 26.72 1.15 3.09
CA ARG A 177 27.76 1.97 3.72
C ARG A 177 28.92 1.12 4.23
N GLN A 178 28.63 -0.04 4.83
CA GLN A 178 29.66 -0.93 5.33
C GLN A 178 30.45 -1.59 4.19
N GLY A 179 29.75 -2.08 3.16
CA GLY A 179 30.39 -2.67 1.98
C GLY A 179 31.23 -1.67 1.16
N LEU A 180 30.76 -0.41 1.02
CA LEU A 180 31.53 0.65 0.37
C LEU A 180 32.68 1.17 1.25
N GLY A 181 32.46 1.25 2.56
CA GLY A 181 33.46 1.71 3.54
C GLY A 181 34.66 0.77 3.67
N GLU A 182 34.46 -0.54 3.48
CA GLU A 182 35.54 -1.53 3.56
C GLU A 182 36.36 -1.64 2.26
N VAL A 183 35.79 -1.32 1.08
CA VAL A 183 36.43 -1.67 -0.22
C VAL A 183 36.91 -0.46 -1.04
N ALA A 184 36.31 0.73 -0.94
CA ALA A 184 36.48 1.74 -2.00
C ALA A 184 37.19 3.05 -1.62
N THR A 185 37.23 3.48 -0.35
CA THR A 185 37.63 4.87 -0.07
C THR A 185 39.06 5.05 0.43
N ARG A 186 39.55 4.19 1.34
CA ARG A 186 40.90 4.42 1.91
C ARG A 186 41.99 3.73 1.10
N ALA A 187 41.84 2.43 0.86
CA ALA A 187 42.85 1.64 0.17
C ALA A 187 43.02 2.09 -1.30
N PHE A 188 41.91 2.21 -2.02
CA PHE A 188 41.89 2.63 -3.43
C PHE A 188 42.39 4.08 -3.63
N ILE A 189 41.91 5.05 -2.84
CA ILE A 189 42.43 6.44 -2.95
C ILE A 189 43.92 6.49 -2.61
N SER A 190 44.38 5.73 -1.60
CA SER A 190 45.80 5.69 -1.26
C SER A 190 46.67 5.03 -2.33
N SER A 191 46.16 4.01 -3.03
CA SER A 191 46.88 3.36 -4.12
C SER A 191 46.93 4.23 -5.37
N GLU A 192 45.83 4.90 -5.74
CA GLU A 192 45.79 5.83 -6.87
C GLU A 192 46.71 7.03 -6.62
N LEU A 193 46.66 7.65 -5.43
CA LEU A 193 47.58 8.72 -5.06
C LEU A 193 49.04 8.25 -5.02
N GLY A 194 49.29 7.02 -4.57
CA GLY A 194 50.61 6.40 -4.58
C GLY A 194 51.15 6.18 -5.99
N GLY A 195 50.30 5.68 -6.90
CA GLY A 195 50.62 5.49 -8.32
C GLY A 195 50.96 6.81 -9.02
N VAL A 196 50.09 7.81 -8.89
CA VAL A 196 50.32 9.16 -9.44
C VAL A 196 51.59 9.78 -8.89
N ARG A 197 51.88 9.62 -7.58
CA ARG A 197 53.12 10.11 -6.98
C ARG A 197 54.36 9.42 -7.56
N ALA A 198 54.33 8.10 -7.73
CA ALA A 198 55.44 7.34 -8.27
C ALA A 198 55.74 7.75 -9.72
N GLU A 199 54.69 7.97 -10.52
CA GLU A 199 54.81 8.44 -11.89
C GLU A 199 55.42 9.86 -11.96
N LEU A 200 54.98 10.78 -11.09
CA LEU A 200 55.56 12.12 -10.99
C LEU A 200 57.06 12.08 -10.62
N GLN A 201 57.45 11.21 -9.69
CA GLN A 201 58.85 11.06 -9.29
C GLN A 201 59.71 10.46 -10.40
N ALA A 202 59.17 9.51 -11.16
CA ALA A 202 59.86 8.93 -12.32
C ALA A 202 60.12 9.99 -13.40
N LEU A 203 59.11 10.81 -13.72
CA LEU A 203 59.24 11.90 -14.69
C LEU A 203 60.24 12.97 -14.24
N LEU A 204 60.22 13.35 -12.96
CA LEU A 204 61.18 14.31 -12.41
C LEU A 204 62.62 13.77 -12.47
N LYS A 205 62.82 12.50 -12.14
CA LYS A 205 64.14 11.86 -12.22
C LYS A 205 64.65 11.80 -13.65
N GLU A 206 63.80 11.44 -14.61
CA GLU A 206 64.22 11.42 -16.02
C GLU A 206 64.57 12.81 -16.55
N LEU A 207 63.88 13.87 -16.10
CA LEU A 207 64.24 15.24 -16.44
C LEU A 207 65.58 15.68 -15.82
N ASP A 208 65.87 15.24 -14.59
CA ASP A 208 67.14 15.54 -13.90
C ASP A 208 68.31 14.82 -14.59
N ASP A 209 68.15 13.52 -14.91
CA ASP A 209 69.13 12.73 -15.65
C ASP A 209 69.40 13.34 -17.05
N ARG A 210 68.35 13.85 -17.72
CA ARG A 210 68.48 14.57 -19.01
C ARG A 210 69.18 15.92 -18.89
N ARG A 211 69.01 16.61 -17.76
CA ARG A 211 69.68 17.89 -17.49
C ARG A 211 71.17 17.68 -17.21
N GLU A 212 71.50 16.69 -16.39
CA GLU A 212 72.88 16.35 -16.03
C GLU A 212 73.70 15.88 -17.26
N SER A 213 73.04 15.16 -18.17
CA SER A 213 73.64 14.77 -19.46
C SER A 213 73.76 15.91 -20.48
N ALA A 214 73.03 17.02 -20.30
CA ALA A 214 73.18 18.23 -21.11
C ALA A 214 74.27 19.18 -20.59
N ASP A 215 74.51 19.21 -19.28
CA ASP A 215 75.58 20.03 -18.65
C ASP A 215 76.98 19.38 -18.76
N THR A 216 77.07 18.11 -19.17
CA THR A 216 78.34 17.36 -19.30
C THR A 216 78.91 17.32 -20.73
N LEU A 217 78.28 18.02 -21.69
CA LEU A 217 78.74 18.21 -23.08
C LEU A 217 79.19 19.65 -23.33
#